data_AF-A0A9N8VQQ4-F1
#
_entry.id   AF-A0A9N8VQQ4-F1
#
_cell.length_a   1.000
_cell.length_b   1.000
_cell.length_c   1.000
_cell.angle_alpha   90.00
_cell.angle_beta   90.00
_cell.angle_gamma   90.00
#
_symmetry.space_group_name_H-M   'P 1'
#
loop_
_entity.id
_entity.type
_entity.pdbx_description
1 polymer ?
#
loop_
_entity_poly.entity_id
_entity_poly.type
_entity_poly.pdbx_seq_one_letter_code
_entity_poly.pdbx_strand_id
1 'polypeptide(L)' 'MDKVKSVPALSRLAVSSKSRHLFKEYLNVLPQINFNLYPQYGEGVQGLTQDSFVELKEAMFDLCDIYEAD' A
#
# COMPACT_ATOMS: atom_id res chain seq x y z
N MET A 1 16.45 -35.55 18.22
CA MET A 1 16.06 -35.12 16.87
C MET A 1 14.54 -35.10 16.83
N ASP A 2 13.94 -33.94 17.06
CA ASP A 2 12.49 -33.80 17.00
C ASP A 2 12.03 -33.77 15.54
N LYS A 3 11.16 -34.71 15.19
CA LYS A 3 10.52 -34.76 13.86
C LYS A 3 9.54 -33.60 13.76
N VAL A 4 9.84 -32.62 12.90
CA VAL A 4 8.89 -31.58 12.52
C VAL A 4 7.70 -32.26 11.82
N LYS A 5 6.53 -32.26 12.48
CA LYS A 5 5.27 -32.67 11.86
C LYS A 5 4.80 -31.53 10.96
N SER A 6 5.12 -31.57 9.67
CA SER A 6 4.54 -30.64 8.70
C SER A 6 3.10 -31.08 8.41
N VAL A 7 2.14 -30.23 8.76
CA VAL A 7 0.75 -30.38 8.32
C VAL A 7 0.65 -29.67 6.96
N PRO A 8 0.16 -30.33 5.90
CA PRO A 8 -0.01 -29.67 4.61
C PRO A 8 -1.03 -28.55 4.74
N ALA A 9 -0.56 -27.30 4.62
CA ALA A 9 -1.41 -26.12 4.58
C ALA A 9 -1.77 -25.81 3.13
N LEU A 10 -3.05 -25.92 2.77
CA LEU A 10 -3.57 -25.39 1.51
C LEU A 10 -3.64 -23.86 1.63
N SER A 11 -2.67 -23.18 1.04
CA SER A 11 -2.66 -21.73 0.92
C SER A 11 -3.36 -21.33 -0.37
N ARG A 12 -4.46 -20.58 -0.24
CA ARG A 12 -5.16 -19.99 -1.39
C ARG A 12 -4.83 -18.52 -1.46
N LEU A 13 -3.99 -18.14 -2.42
CA LEU A 13 -3.78 -16.75 -2.82
C LEU A 13 -4.93 -16.38 -3.76
N ALA A 14 -5.77 -15.45 -3.33
CA ALA A 14 -6.82 -14.88 -4.16
C ALA A 14 -6.77 -13.36 -4.03
N VAL A 15 -6.90 -12.68 -5.16
CA VAL A 15 -7.16 -11.23 -5.19
C VAL A 15 -8.58 -11.04 -4.67
N SER A 16 -8.70 -10.62 -3.41
CA SER A 16 -10.00 -10.54 -2.74
C SER A 16 -10.66 -9.19 -2.98
N SER A 17 -12.00 -9.17 -3.05
CA SER A 17 -12.79 -7.94 -3.06
C SER A 17 -12.55 -7.07 -1.81
N LYS A 18 -12.04 -7.63 -0.70
CA LYS A 18 -11.58 -6.87 0.46
C LYS A 18 -10.35 -6.01 0.16
N SER A 19 -9.40 -6.55 -0.61
CA SER A 19 -8.21 -5.80 -1.04
C SER A 19 -8.61 -4.63 -1.94
N ARG A 20 -9.52 -4.86 -2.89
CA ARG A 20 -10.09 -3.79 -3.74
C ARG A 20 -10.75 -2.69 -2.90
N HIS A 21 -11.54 -3.07 -1.89
CA HIS A 21 -12.20 -2.08 -1.01
C HIS A 21 -11.19 -1.26 -0.20
N LEU A 22 -10.18 -1.92 0.38
CA LEU A 22 -9.12 -1.27 1.14
C LEU A 22 -8.36 -0.24 0.28
N PHE A 23 -8.01 -0.60 -0.96
CA PHE A 23 -7.32 0.31 -1.87
C PHE A 23 -8.17 1.54 -2.22
N LYS A 24 -9.48 1.36 -2.43
CA LYS A 24 -10.41 2.48 -2.62
C LYS A 24 -10.48 3.41 -1.41
N GLU A 25 -10.46 2.85 -0.20
CA GLU A 25 -10.42 3.68 1.02
C GLU A 25 -9.13 4.51 1.07
N TYR A 26 -7.98 3.92 0.72
CA TYR A 26 -6.71 4.64 0.67
C TYR A 26 -6.70 5.76 -0.37
N LEU A 27 -7.33 5.57 -1.53
CA LEU A 27 -7.49 6.66 -2.52
C LEU A 27 -8.27 7.85 -1.99
N ASN A 28 -9.24 7.63 -1.10
CA ASN A 28 -9.99 8.74 -0.53
C ASN A 28 -9.17 9.51 0.52
N VAL A 29 -8.24 8.84 1.21
CA VAL A 29 -7.43 9.42 2.29
C VAL A 29 -6.17 10.08 1.76
N LEU A 30 -5.48 9.48 0.78
CA LEU A 30 -4.19 9.96 0.28
C LEU A 30 -4.21 11.44 -0.17
N PRO A 31 -5.19 11.92 -0.96
CA PRO A 31 -5.26 13.33 -1.37
C PRO A 31 -5.45 14.29 -0.20
N GLN A 32 -6.03 13.84 0.90
CA GLN A 32 -6.28 14.66 2.09
C GLN A 32 -5.01 14.89 2.91
N ILE A 33 -3.97 14.08 2.70
CA ILE A 33 -2.69 14.24 3.39
C ILE A 33 -1.97 15.45 2.80
N ASN A 34 -1.97 16.55 3.56
CA ASN A 34 -1.18 17.73 3.27
C ASN A 34 0.24 17.55 3.83
N PHE A 35 1.18 17.21 2.96
CA PHE A 35 2.56 16.92 3.35
C PHE A 35 3.29 18.14 3.95
N ASN A 36 2.82 19.36 3.66
CA ASN A 36 3.37 20.58 4.24
C ASN A 36 3.16 20.67 5.77
N LEU A 37 2.24 19.88 6.33
CA LEU A 37 2.05 19.75 7.78
C LEU A 37 3.15 18.89 8.44
N TYR A 38 4.00 18.25 7.64
CA TYR A 38 5.05 17.36 8.11
C TYR A 38 6.43 17.77 7.55
N PRO A 39 6.91 18.98 7.90
CA PRO A 39 8.18 19.50 7.39
C PRO A 39 9.39 18.62 7.74
N GLN A 40 9.30 17.78 8.77
CA GLN A 40 10.33 16.80 9.13
C GLN A 40 10.67 15.79 8.02
N TYR A 41 9.79 15.63 7.03
CA TYR A 41 10.02 14.78 5.85
C TYR A 41 10.43 15.60 4.61
N GLY A 42 10.40 16.93 4.66
CA GLY A 42 10.70 17.79 3.51
C GLY A 42 12.15 17.68 3.03
N GLU A 43 13.09 17.55 3.96
CA GLU A 43 14.53 17.41 3.65
C GLU A 43 14.99 15.95 3.50
N GLY A 44 14.08 14.98 3.57
CA GLY A 44 14.44 13.55 3.48
C GLY A 44 15.21 13.00 4.70
N VAL A 45 15.26 13.75 5.81
CA VAL A 45 16.02 13.39 7.03
C VAL A 45 15.56 12.06 7.62
N GLN A 46 14.30 11.67 7.42
CA GLN A 46 13.77 10.37 7.86
C GLN A 46 13.73 9.31 6.74
N GLY A 47 14.47 9.51 5.65
CA GLY A 47 14.49 8.59 4.52
C GLY A 47 13.22 8.63 3.65
N LEU A 48 12.34 9.60 3.90
CA LEU A 48 11.14 9.87 3.12
C LEU A 48 11.18 11.32 2.68
N THR A 49 11.13 11.58 1.38
CA THR A 49 11.02 12.93 0.82
C THR A 49 9.59 13.19 0.37
N GLN A 50 9.26 14.47 0.18
CA GLN A 50 7.99 14.86 -0.43
C GLN A 50 7.81 14.24 -1.82
N ASP A 51 8.88 14.19 -2.62
CA ASP A 51 8.85 13.59 -3.96
C ASP A 51 8.52 12.09 -3.89
N SER A 52 9.15 11.35 -2.99
CA SER A 52 8.83 9.92 -2.78
C SER A 52 7.38 9.69 -2.35
N PHE A 53 6.78 10.63 -1.60
CA PHE A 53 5.38 10.55 -1.23
C PHE A 53 4.45 10.82 -2.43
N VAL A 54 4.81 11.75 -3.31
CA VAL A 54 4.07 12.02 -4.55
C VAL A 54 4.14 10.81 -5.49
N GLU A 55 5.32 10.22 -5.69
CA GLU A 55 5.49 9.00 -6.48
C GLU A 55 4.66 7.84 -5.93
N LEU A 56 4.63 7.67 -4.60
CA LEU A 56 3.81 6.63 -3.96
C LEU A 56 2.31 6.86 -4.21
N LYS A 57 1.86 8.12 -4.17
CA LYS A 57 0.46 8.44 -4.47
C LYS A 57 0.10 8.02 -5.89
N GLU A 58 0.92 8.39 -6.87
CA GLU A 58 0.72 8.03 -8.28
C GLU A 58 0.68 6.51 -8.46
N ALA A 59 1.65 5.78 -7.89
CA ALA A 59 1.68 4.33 -7.97
C ALA A 59 0.44 3.65 -7.33
N MET A 60 -0.13 4.25 -6.27
CA MET A 60 -1.36 3.75 -5.67
C MET A 60 -2.59 4.04 -6.51
N PHE A 61 -2.64 5.17 -7.24
CA PHE A 61 -3.68 5.44 -8.23
C PHE A 61 -3.61 4.42 -9.37
N ASP A 62 -2.45 4.20 -9.96
CA ASP A 62 -2.25 3.22 -11.04
C ASP A 62 -2.67 1.80 -10.61
N LEU A 63 -2.30 1.41 -9.38
CA LEU A 63 -2.70 0.11 -8.84
C LEU A 63 -4.22 -0.01 -8.72
N CYS A 64 -4.91 1.04 -8.29
CA CYS A 64 -6.36 1.02 -8.19
C CYS A 64 -7.03 0.94 -9.55
N ASP A 65 -6.52 1.68 -10.54
CA ASP A 65 -7.05 1.65 -11.91
C ASP A 65 -6.97 0.24 -12.51
N ILE A 66 -5.85 -0.46 -12.30
CA ILE A 66 -5.71 -1.88 -12.68
C ILE A 66 -6.77 -2.74 -11.99
N TYR A 67 -6.99 -2.52 -10.69
CA TYR A 67 -8.01 -3.23 -9.94
C TYR A 67 -9.44 -2.87 -10.34
N GLU A 68 -9.71 -1.72 -10.97
CA GLU A 68 -11.05 -1.35 -11.44
C GLU A 68 -11.34 -1.79 -12.89
N ALA A 69 -10.30 -1.97 -13.69
CA ALA A 69 -10.40 -2.44 -15.07
C ALA A 69 -10.81 -3.93 -15.20
N ASP A 70 -10.55 -4.74 -14.17
CA ASP A 70 -10.99 -6.15 -14.03
C ASP A 70 -12.41 -6.31 -13.44
#